data_AF-A0AB34K018-F1
#
_entry.id   AF-A0AB34K018-F1
#
_cell.length_a   1.000
_cell.length_b   1.000
_cell.length_c   1.000
_cell.angle_alpha   90.00
_cell.angle_beta   90.00
_cell.angle_gamma   90.00
#
_symmetry.space_group_name_H-M   'P 1'
#
loop_
_entity.id
_entity.type
_entity.pdbx_description
1 polymer ?
#
loop_
_entity_poly.entity_id
_entity_poly.type
_entity_poly.pdbx_seq_one_letter_code
_entity_poly.pdbx_strand_id
1 'polypeptide(L)'
;MKVGHAAVSFIVPRKLCHDLFAYHCTISAGAPLRKKPQAEALHWFPTGEADFSDTEILFCALALHLKSFGSVQELNNWVEKVLLSQEEAQQLKEKWKPPTTGEAGWGLRNKVSLLFEPLQFALVDCSWQGAELDRLGAAMQMWDGRGTVDRVREGNLRYYLKNPPLGRRADKKTKAPPRWRTWCVVELASFMKKHGCELRKLLGAVLELERCDNLPTADERIAAAKKTIHQLKMELEGVKAEAQRQLRIAERKQIETQREVRRARDAHRKAATRMSSKNCAVTEARKAERERMKQRVRDTCERIRADRRKAIDEFRATSAEELLRRKEELESRAADDMEKLRKGLNVARKRAREAEKETAKIERKLQRVQKKLDECHQQVEDEEMEESSCAEETSSQLPFELLPRRDDRGRWQAEAPEIRALRMSFRSFYQRLKFPLHVHGKTTS
;
A
#
# COMPACT_ATOMS: atom_id res chain seq x y z
N MET A 1 35.46 37.91 46.42
CA MET A 1 34.41 37.33 47.28
C MET A 1 33.52 36.49 46.36
N LYS A 2 33.69 35.17 46.16
CA LYS A 2 33.66 34.01 47.07
C LYS A 2 32.47 34.01 48.04
N VAL A 3 31.36 33.39 47.61
CA VAL A 3 30.48 32.37 48.27
C VAL A 3 29.53 31.87 47.15
N GLY A 4 29.19 30.61 46.89
CA GLY A 4 29.38 29.33 47.55
C GLY A 4 28.02 28.60 47.71
N HIS A 5 27.82 27.50 46.97
CA HIS A 5 26.85 26.38 47.19
C HIS A 5 25.34 26.72 47.22
N ALA A 6 24.37 25.83 46.93
CA ALA A 6 24.36 24.37 46.93
C ALA A 6 23.28 23.82 45.97
N ALA A 7 23.60 22.68 45.34
CA ALA A 7 22.65 21.79 44.70
C ALA A 7 21.97 20.91 45.77
N VAL A 8 20.66 20.70 45.65
CA VAL A 8 19.90 19.78 46.51
C VAL A 8 19.55 18.54 45.70
N SER A 9 20.22 17.44 46.02
CA SER A 9 19.91 16.08 45.59
C SER A 9 18.95 15.44 46.59
N PHE A 10 17.81 14.94 46.11
CA PHE A 10 16.93 14.08 46.91
C PHE A 10 17.19 12.61 46.57
N ILE A 11 17.73 11.92 47.57
CA ILE A 11 17.83 10.46 47.68
C ILE A 11 16.64 10.02 48.55
N VAL A 12 15.85 9.04 48.10
CA VAL A 12 14.88 8.34 48.96
C VAL A 12 15.03 6.83 48.74
N PRO A 13 15.07 6.01 49.82
CA PRO A 13 15.66 4.68 49.81
C PRO A 13 14.68 3.55 49.47
N ARG A 14 15.29 2.41 49.14
CA ARG A 14 14.70 1.09 48.87
C ARG A 14 14.42 0.30 50.16
N LYS A 15 13.29 -0.43 50.13
CA LYS A 15 12.91 -1.63 50.90
C LYS A 15 12.33 -1.44 52.32
N LEU A 16 11.08 -1.87 52.48
CA LEU A 16 10.65 -3.00 53.32
C LEU A 16 9.12 -3.01 53.39
N CYS A 17 8.49 -4.07 52.89
CA CYS A 17 7.28 -4.68 53.46
C CYS A 17 7.09 -6.04 52.78
N HIS A 18 7.50 -7.06 53.52
CA HIS A 18 7.27 -8.47 53.28
C HIS A 18 5.94 -8.86 53.93
N ASP A 19 5.34 -9.89 53.35
CA ASP A 19 4.43 -10.86 53.97
C ASP A 19 2.97 -10.45 54.19
N LEU A 20 2.08 -11.12 53.44
CA LEU A 20 1.06 -11.98 54.03
C LEU A 20 0.48 -12.93 52.96
N PHE A 21 0.32 -14.19 53.38
CA PHE A 21 -0.35 -15.34 52.74
C PHE A 21 0.36 -16.14 51.64
N ALA A 22 1.25 -17.02 52.11
CA ALA A 22 1.38 -18.38 51.59
C ALA A 22 0.72 -19.37 52.56
N TYR A 23 0.00 -20.37 52.04
CA TYR A 23 -0.33 -21.71 52.61
C TYR A 23 -1.36 -22.32 51.62
N HIS A 24 -1.35 -23.56 51.12
CA HIS A 24 -0.60 -24.82 51.24
C HIS A 24 -0.68 -25.41 49.80
N CYS A 25 0.27 -26.18 49.26
CA CYS A 25 0.46 -27.58 49.65
C CYS A 25 1.77 -28.11 49.04
N THR A 26 2.43 -28.93 49.84
CA THR A 26 3.77 -29.49 49.71
C THR A 26 3.79 -30.87 49.02
N ILE A 27 4.94 -31.18 48.42
CA ILE A 27 5.53 -32.51 48.17
C ILE A 27 4.97 -33.36 47.01
N SER A 28 5.77 -33.46 45.94
CA SER A 28 6.23 -34.75 45.42
C SER A 28 7.60 -34.58 44.78
N ALA A 29 8.59 -35.22 45.39
CA ALA A 29 9.91 -35.44 44.81
C ALA A 29 9.81 -36.42 43.62
N GLY A 30 10.75 -36.30 42.68
CA GLY A 30 11.17 -37.45 41.85
C GLY A 30 10.44 -37.68 40.52
N ALA A 31 10.65 -36.79 39.55
CA ALA A 31 10.72 -37.19 38.15
C ALA A 31 11.67 -36.20 37.43
N PRO A 32 12.61 -36.65 36.59
CA PRO A 32 13.37 -35.73 35.75
C PRO A 32 12.35 -34.96 34.91
N LEU A 33 12.27 -33.64 35.12
CA LEU A 33 11.51 -32.73 34.27
C LEU A 33 11.95 -33.04 32.84
N ARG A 34 11.07 -33.73 32.10
CA ARG A 34 11.17 -33.85 30.65
C ARG A 34 11.46 -32.45 30.15
N LYS A 35 12.64 -32.25 29.58
CA LYS A 35 12.98 -31.02 28.85
C LYS A 35 11.73 -30.72 28.02
N LYS A 36 11.10 -29.56 28.24
CA LYS A 36 10.10 -29.05 27.29
C LYS A 36 10.73 -29.26 25.91
N PRO A 37 10.04 -29.88 24.94
CA PRO A 37 10.60 -29.99 23.61
C PRO A 37 11.01 -28.57 23.22
N GLN A 38 12.32 -28.32 23.16
CA GLN A 38 12.82 -27.12 22.50
C GLN A 38 12.26 -27.28 21.11
N ALA A 39 11.28 -26.45 20.75
CA ALA A 39 10.81 -26.37 19.39
C ALA A 39 12.09 -26.26 18.55
N GLU A 40 12.33 -27.27 17.71
CA GLU A 40 13.50 -27.31 16.85
C GLU A 40 13.62 -25.94 16.21
N ALA A 41 14.80 -25.34 16.28
CA ALA A 41 15.04 -24.07 15.62
C ALA A 41 14.72 -24.28 14.14
N LEU A 42 13.55 -23.82 13.71
CA LEU A 42 13.12 -23.96 12.33
C LEU A 42 14.20 -23.30 11.47
N HIS A 43 14.85 -24.10 10.65
CA HIS A 43 15.86 -23.64 9.71
C HIS A 43 15.21 -23.60 8.33
N TRP A 44 14.59 -22.47 8.00
CA TRP A 44 13.89 -22.26 6.73
C TRP A 44 14.83 -22.19 5.51
N PHE A 45 16.10 -21.88 5.72
CA PHE A 45 17.11 -21.79 4.67
C PHE A 45 18.14 -22.91 4.84
N PRO A 46 18.44 -23.71 3.80
CA PRO A 46 19.44 -24.76 3.88
C PRO A 46 20.82 -24.19 4.20
N THR A 47 21.42 -24.66 5.28
CA THR A 47 22.78 -24.31 5.67
C THR A 47 23.81 -25.05 4.81
N GLY A 48 24.94 -24.39 4.52
CA GLY A 48 26.06 -24.99 3.78
C GLY A 48 26.08 -24.66 2.29
N GLU A 49 26.82 -25.47 1.52
CA GLU A 49 27.00 -25.31 0.07
C GLU A 49 25.89 -26.03 -0.69
N ALA A 50 24.99 -25.27 -1.31
CA ALA A 50 23.88 -25.80 -2.09
C ALA A 50 23.40 -24.77 -3.14
N ASP A 51 22.52 -25.22 -4.03
CA ASP A 51 21.77 -24.35 -4.94
C ASP A 51 20.64 -23.65 -4.17
N PHE A 52 19.97 -22.67 -4.80
CA PHE A 52 18.82 -22.04 -4.17
C PHE A 52 17.71 -23.05 -3.89
N SER A 53 17.25 -23.04 -2.64
CA SER A 53 15.96 -23.62 -2.30
C SER A 53 14.83 -22.75 -2.81
N ASP A 54 13.65 -23.35 -2.96
CA ASP A 54 12.46 -22.64 -3.42
C ASP A 54 12.08 -21.48 -2.51
N THR A 55 12.32 -21.64 -1.22
CA THR A 55 12.12 -20.60 -0.22
C THR A 55 13.09 -19.44 -0.42
N GLU A 56 14.34 -19.69 -0.80
CA GLU A 56 15.29 -18.63 -1.15
C GLU A 56 14.90 -17.91 -2.44
N ILE A 57 14.43 -18.66 -3.44
CA ILE A 57 13.91 -18.08 -4.69
C ILE A 57 12.74 -17.14 -4.37
N LEU A 58 11.77 -17.60 -3.58
CA LEU A 58 10.62 -16.80 -3.16
C LEU A 58 11.07 -15.54 -2.39
N PHE A 59 11.96 -15.72 -1.41
CA PHE A 59 12.50 -14.60 -0.62
C PHE A 59 13.19 -13.57 -1.52
N CYS A 60 14.11 -14.00 -2.39
CA CYS A 60 14.84 -13.10 -3.29
C CYS A 60 13.89 -12.41 -4.27
N ALA A 61 12.89 -13.12 -4.81
CA ALA A 61 11.91 -12.55 -5.73
C ALA A 61 11.07 -11.45 -5.06
N LEU A 62 10.59 -11.69 -3.84
CA LEU A 62 9.85 -10.70 -3.06
C LEU A 62 10.74 -9.52 -2.64
N ALA A 63 11.98 -9.79 -2.23
CA ALA A 63 12.95 -8.76 -1.88
C ALA A 63 13.24 -7.83 -3.06
N LEU A 64 13.44 -8.39 -4.26
CA LEU A 64 13.63 -7.63 -5.50
C LEU A 64 12.39 -6.83 -5.90
N HIS A 65 11.17 -7.33 -5.65
CA HIS A 65 9.96 -6.56 -5.90
C HIS A 65 9.73 -5.44 -4.88
N LEU A 66 10.10 -5.64 -3.62
CA LEU A 66 9.91 -4.65 -2.56
C LEU A 66 10.95 -3.53 -2.60
N LYS A 67 12.21 -3.86 -2.91
CA LYS A 67 13.35 -2.93 -2.95
C LYS A 67 13.91 -2.79 -4.36
N SER A 68 13.07 -2.83 -5.40
CA SER A 68 13.54 -2.94 -6.78
C SER A 68 14.63 -1.91 -7.10
N PHE A 69 15.68 -2.41 -7.75
CA PHE A 69 16.69 -1.58 -8.39
C PHE A 69 16.05 -0.93 -9.61
N GLY A 70 15.33 0.17 -9.39
CA GLY A 70 14.60 0.90 -10.44
C GLY A 70 13.10 0.57 -10.52
N SER A 71 12.51 0.81 -11.69
CA SER A 71 11.09 0.60 -11.97
C SER A 71 10.73 -0.88 -12.21
N VAL A 72 9.43 -1.20 -12.14
CA VAL A 72 8.92 -2.56 -12.47
C VAL A 72 9.29 -2.97 -13.89
N GLN A 73 9.33 -2.02 -14.83
CA GLN A 73 9.72 -2.30 -16.21
C GLN A 73 11.21 -2.64 -16.32
N GLU A 74 12.07 -1.94 -15.59
CA GLU A 74 13.51 -2.25 -15.54
C GLU A 74 13.77 -3.63 -14.93
N LEU A 75 13.03 -4.01 -13.89
CA LEU A 75 13.12 -5.34 -13.31
C LEU A 75 12.68 -6.43 -14.30
N ASN A 76 11.59 -6.20 -15.05
CA ASN A 76 11.15 -7.15 -16.09
C ASN A 76 12.18 -7.25 -17.22
N ASN A 77 12.76 -6.13 -17.66
CA ASN A 77 13.83 -6.12 -18.66
C ASN A 77 15.07 -6.89 -18.17
N TRP A 78 15.43 -6.74 -16.89
CA TRP A 78 16.51 -7.51 -16.27
C TRP A 78 16.19 -9.01 -16.30
N VAL A 79 14.98 -9.41 -15.89
CA VAL A 79 14.53 -10.81 -15.95
C VAL A 79 14.64 -11.37 -17.37
N GLU A 80 14.14 -10.65 -18.38
CA GLU A 80 14.22 -11.09 -19.77
C GLU A 80 15.65 -11.27 -20.25
N LYS A 81 16.54 -10.34 -19.91
CA LYS A 81 17.96 -10.45 -20.24
C LYS A 81 18.64 -11.64 -19.54
N VAL A 82 18.37 -11.89 -18.26
CA VAL A 82 18.96 -13.04 -17.53
C VAL A 82 18.57 -14.35 -18.21
N LEU A 83 17.35 -14.45 -18.70
CA LEU A 83 16.84 -15.66 -19.35
C LEU A 83 17.47 -15.95 -20.72
N LEU A 84 18.15 -14.98 -21.34
CA LEU A 84 18.94 -15.24 -22.56
C LEU A 84 20.10 -16.20 -22.29
N SER A 85 20.61 -16.25 -21.04
CA SER A 85 21.69 -17.16 -20.63
C SER A 85 21.17 -18.46 -20.00
N GLN A 86 19.85 -18.75 -20.11
CA GLN A 86 19.24 -19.83 -19.34
C GLN A 86 19.79 -21.22 -19.69
N GLU A 87 19.86 -21.55 -20.97
CA GLU A 87 20.28 -22.88 -21.42
C GLU A 87 21.74 -23.16 -21.03
N GLU A 88 22.64 -22.21 -21.31
CA GLU A 88 24.05 -22.32 -20.94
C GLU A 88 24.25 -22.44 -19.43
N ALA A 89 23.50 -21.65 -18.64
CA ALA A 89 23.57 -21.69 -17.18
C ALA A 89 23.09 -23.02 -16.60
N GLN A 90 22.01 -23.58 -17.14
CA GLN A 90 21.47 -24.87 -16.69
C GLN A 90 22.36 -26.05 -17.07
N GLN A 91 23.06 -25.98 -18.21
CA GLN A 91 24.02 -27.00 -18.62
C GLN A 91 25.30 -26.96 -17.80
N LEU A 92 25.87 -25.76 -17.58
CA LEU A 92 27.17 -25.59 -16.92
C LEU A 92 27.07 -25.53 -15.38
N LYS A 93 25.90 -25.20 -14.83
CA LYS A 93 25.60 -25.11 -13.39
C LYS A 93 26.70 -24.40 -12.59
N GLU A 94 27.39 -25.12 -11.71
CA GLU A 94 28.44 -24.60 -10.82
C GLU A 94 29.63 -24.01 -11.58
N LYS A 95 29.89 -24.50 -12.80
CA LYS A 95 30.96 -24.03 -13.68
C LYS A 95 30.53 -22.85 -14.54
N TRP A 96 29.24 -22.51 -14.54
CA TRP A 96 28.72 -21.40 -15.32
C TRP A 96 29.29 -20.07 -14.82
N LYS A 97 29.67 -19.21 -15.76
CA LYS A 97 30.03 -17.82 -15.51
C LYS A 97 29.22 -16.94 -16.46
N PRO A 98 28.70 -15.81 -15.98
CA PRO A 98 27.93 -14.92 -16.83
C PRO A 98 28.81 -14.37 -17.96
N PRO A 99 28.29 -14.28 -19.19
CA PRO A 99 29.02 -13.73 -20.32
C PRO A 99 29.38 -12.27 -20.07
N THR A 100 30.67 -11.93 -20.21
CA THR A 100 31.20 -10.58 -19.99
C THR A 100 31.17 -9.70 -21.24
N THR A 101 31.08 -10.32 -22.43
CA THR A 101 31.12 -9.67 -23.75
C THR A 101 30.04 -10.24 -24.67
N GLY A 102 29.47 -9.43 -25.59
CA GLY A 102 28.42 -9.83 -26.54
C GLY A 102 27.05 -9.20 -26.26
N GLU A 103 26.00 -9.62 -26.98
CA GLU A 103 24.61 -9.11 -26.81
C GLU A 103 24.02 -9.43 -25.43
N ALA A 104 24.38 -10.59 -24.86
CA ALA A 104 24.10 -10.94 -23.46
C ALA A 104 25.20 -10.44 -22.50
N GLY A 105 26.17 -9.65 -22.97
CA GLY A 105 27.32 -9.22 -22.20
C GLY A 105 26.91 -8.30 -21.05
N TRP A 106 27.06 -8.78 -19.82
CA TRP A 106 26.67 -8.04 -18.63
C TRP A 106 27.71 -7.04 -18.15
N GLY A 107 28.90 -7.00 -18.75
CA GLY A 107 30.02 -6.21 -18.24
C GLY A 107 30.39 -6.58 -16.78
N LEU A 108 31.27 -5.78 -16.19
CA LEU A 108 31.74 -5.94 -14.81
C LEU A 108 31.74 -4.59 -14.10
N ARG A 109 31.24 -4.58 -12.86
CA ARG A 109 31.38 -3.46 -11.92
C ARG A 109 31.97 -4.00 -10.63
N ASN A 110 33.08 -3.43 -10.17
CA ASN A 110 33.79 -3.90 -8.97
C ASN A 110 34.11 -5.41 -9.00
N LYS A 111 34.46 -5.95 -10.17
CA LYS A 111 34.73 -7.39 -10.41
C LYS A 111 33.50 -8.30 -10.24
N VAL A 112 32.30 -7.75 -10.19
CA VAL A 112 31.03 -8.49 -10.16
C VAL A 112 30.29 -8.21 -11.46
N SER A 113 29.70 -9.24 -12.07
CA SER A 113 28.86 -9.07 -13.26
C SER A 113 27.62 -8.23 -12.92
N LEU A 114 27.26 -7.29 -13.80
CA LEU A 114 26.03 -6.49 -13.61
C LEU A 114 24.77 -7.37 -13.60
N LEU A 115 24.86 -8.60 -14.10
CA LEU A 115 23.80 -9.61 -13.98
C LEU A 115 23.32 -9.75 -12.53
N PHE A 116 24.25 -9.71 -11.57
CA PHE A 116 23.94 -9.90 -10.16
C PHE A 116 23.69 -8.60 -9.41
N GLU A 117 23.74 -7.44 -10.06
CA GLU A 117 23.62 -6.13 -9.40
C GLU A 117 22.30 -5.97 -8.63
N PRO A 118 21.12 -6.35 -9.16
CA PRO A 118 19.87 -6.23 -8.39
C PRO A 118 19.86 -7.09 -7.12
N LEU A 119 20.42 -8.30 -7.20
CA LEU A 119 20.54 -9.20 -6.07
C LEU A 119 21.56 -8.70 -5.04
N GLN A 120 22.69 -8.17 -5.50
CA GLN A 120 23.67 -7.56 -4.62
C GLN A 120 23.04 -6.37 -3.88
N PHE A 121 22.32 -5.51 -4.60
CA PHE A 121 21.62 -4.39 -4.00
C PHE A 121 20.64 -4.87 -2.93
N ALA A 122 19.73 -5.79 -3.27
CA ALA A 122 18.70 -6.25 -2.35
C ALA A 122 19.25 -7.04 -1.15
N LEU A 123 20.31 -7.83 -1.32
CA LEU A 123 20.79 -8.75 -0.27
C LEU A 123 21.98 -8.22 0.54
N VAL A 124 22.77 -7.31 -0.02
CA VAL A 124 24.04 -6.87 0.57
C VAL A 124 24.06 -5.36 0.81
N ASP A 125 23.74 -4.56 -0.21
CA ASP A 125 23.94 -3.10 -0.14
C ASP A 125 22.75 -2.36 0.50
N CYS A 126 21.55 -2.94 0.47
CA CYS A 126 20.35 -2.33 1.05
C CYS A 126 20.26 -2.53 2.57
N SER A 127 19.89 -1.47 3.29
CA SER A 127 19.53 -1.56 4.70
C SER A 127 18.06 -1.92 4.86
N TRP A 128 17.82 -3.06 5.52
CA TRP A 128 16.47 -3.57 5.76
C TRP A 128 15.94 -3.14 7.12
N GLN A 129 14.81 -2.43 7.11
CA GLN A 129 14.08 -2.13 8.35
C GLN A 129 13.33 -3.38 8.84
N GLY A 130 13.12 -3.47 10.16
CA GLY A 130 12.44 -4.63 10.75
C GLY A 130 11.06 -4.89 10.18
N ALA A 131 10.24 -3.84 10.10
CA ALA A 131 8.92 -3.89 9.48
C ALA A 131 8.95 -4.36 8.02
N GLU A 132 9.99 -4.02 7.25
CA GLU A 132 10.11 -4.48 5.86
C GLU A 132 10.39 -5.97 5.76
N LEU A 133 11.19 -6.51 6.69
CA LEU A 133 11.43 -7.94 6.77
C LEU A 133 10.20 -8.70 7.28
N ASP A 134 9.45 -8.15 8.22
CA ASP A 134 8.18 -8.75 8.64
C ASP A 134 7.15 -8.76 7.50
N ARG A 135 7.10 -7.72 6.65
CA ARG A 135 6.29 -7.74 5.42
C ARG A 135 6.69 -8.85 4.47
N LEU A 136 7.99 -9.03 4.25
CA LEU A 136 8.49 -10.14 3.43
C LEU A 136 8.11 -11.48 4.04
N GLY A 137 8.27 -11.63 5.36
CA GLY A 137 7.88 -12.84 6.08
C GLY A 137 6.39 -13.13 5.97
N ALA A 138 5.53 -12.11 6.08
CA ALA A 138 4.10 -12.23 5.90
C ALA A 138 3.73 -12.59 4.45
N ALA A 139 4.36 -11.95 3.46
CA ALA A 139 4.15 -12.28 2.05
C ALA A 139 4.58 -13.73 1.76
N MET A 140 5.72 -14.18 2.30
CA MET A 140 6.17 -15.57 2.14
C MET A 140 5.21 -16.60 2.75
N GLN A 141 4.51 -16.23 3.83
CA GLN A 141 3.49 -17.07 4.47
C GLN A 141 2.16 -17.08 3.70
N MET A 142 1.81 -15.97 3.05
CA MET A 142 0.58 -15.85 2.26
C MET A 142 0.72 -16.41 0.83
N TRP A 143 1.94 -16.73 0.41
CA TRP A 143 2.19 -17.34 -0.90
C TRP A 143 1.57 -18.75 -0.93
N ASP A 144 0.85 -19.08 -2.01
CA ASP A 144 0.22 -20.39 -2.20
C ASP A 144 0.92 -21.17 -3.31
N GLY A 145 2.24 -21.34 -3.17
CA GLY A 145 3.06 -21.95 -4.21
C GLY A 145 4.33 -22.61 -3.73
N ARG A 146 5.23 -22.91 -4.67
CA ARG A 146 6.55 -23.47 -4.36
C ARG A 146 7.33 -22.50 -3.47
N GLY A 147 7.98 -23.03 -2.42
CA GLY A 147 8.80 -22.22 -1.50
C GLY A 147 8.04 -21.58 -0.33
N THR A 148 6.72 -21.79 -0.24
CA THR A 148 5.88 -21.33 0.88
C THR A 148 6.41 -21.86 2.21
N VAL A 149 6.41 -20.99 3.22
CA VAL A 149 6.95 -21.30 4.54
C VAL A 149 6.15 -20.61 5.64
N ASP A 150 5.83 -21.38 6.67
CA ASP A 150 5.09 -20.86 7.83
C ASP A 150 6.01 -20.19 8.85
N ARG A 151 5.46 -19.20 9.57
CA ARG A 151 6.06 -18.58 10.76
C ARG A 151 7.42 -17.90 10.52
N VAL A 152 7.68 -17.44 9.30
CA VAL A 152 8.86 -16.62 8.99
C VAL A 152 8.72 -15.23 9.60
N ARG A 153 9.74 -14.80 10.37
CA ARG A 153 9.78 -13.48 11.01
C ARG A 153 11.04 -12.70 10.63
N GLU A 154 11.06 -11.40 10.92
CA GLU A 154 12.20 -10.50 10.74
C GLU A 154 13.53 -11.14 11.17
N GLY A 155 13.59 -11.75 12.35
CA GLY A 155 14.82 -12.32 12.90
C GLY A 155 15.44 -13.39 12.01
N ASN A 156 14.61 -14.18 11.33
CA ASN A 156 15.05 -15.26 10.44
C ASN A 156 15.62 -14.69 9.14
N LEU A 157 14.94 -13.72 8.55
CA LEU A 157 15.39 -13.07 7.32
C LEU A 157 16.63 -12.22 7.56
N ARG A 158 16.72 -11.52 8.69
CA ARG A 158 17.93 -10.79 9.09
C ARG A 158 19.11 -11.71 9.30
N TYR A 159 18.89 -12.90 9.88
CA TYR A 159 19.96 -13.91 10.02
C TYR A 159 20.46 -14.37 8.65
N TYR A 160 19.56 -14.62 7.70
CA TYR A 160 19.92 -14.98 6.32
C TYR A 160 20.73 -13.88 5.63
N LEU A 161 20.29 -12.62 5.72
CA LEU A 161 21.00 -11.49 5.12
C LEU A 161 22.40 -11.28 5.72
N LYS A 162 22.56 -11.52 7.02
CA LYS A 162 23.87 -11.40 7.71
C LYS A 162 24.79 -12.58 7.41
N ASN A 163 24.23 -13.77 7.21
CA ASN A 163 24.97 -15.00 6.98
C ASN A 163 24.49 -15.67 5.68
N PRO A 164 24.70 -15.03 4.51
CA PRO A 164 24.20 -15.56 3.26
C PRO A 164 24.87 -16.91 2.98
N PRO A 165 24.08 -17.96 2.70
CA PRO A 165 24.64 -19.27 2.46
C PRO A 165 25.48 -19.30 1.18
N LEU A 166 26.34 -20.31 1.09
CA LEU A 166 27.27 -20.46 -0.01
C LEU A 166 26.66 -21.33 -1.12
N GLY A 167 27.01 -20.99 -2.36
CA GLY A 167 26.74 -21.82 -3.52
C GLY A 167 27.61 -23.06 -3.54
N ARG A 168 27.28 -24.02 -4.40
CA ARG A 168 28.17 -25.16 -4.67
C ARG A 168 29.48 -24.69 -5.33
N ARG A 169 30.59 -25.32 -4.96
CA ARG A 169 31.92 -25.02 -5.53
C ARG A 169 32.11 -25.76 -6.85
N ALA A 170 32.53 -25.02 -7.88
CA ALA A 170 32.98 -25.60 -9.13
C ALA A 170 34.17 -26.58 -8.93
N ASP A 171 35.10 -26.25 -8.02
CA ASP A 171 36.29 -27.04 -7.73
C ASP A 171 36.63 -27.02 -6.22
N LYS A 172 37.22 -28.11 -5.71
CA LYS A 172 37.67 -28.18 -4.30
C LYS A 172 38.68 -27.09 -3.90
N LYS A 173 39.42 -26.55 -4.87
CA LYS A 173 40.47 -25.55 -4.67
C LYS A 173 39.95 -24.11 -4.62
N THR A 174 38.76 -23.84 -5.14
CA THR A 174 38.19 -22.49 -5.19
C THR A 174 37.23 -22.26 -4.03
N LYS A 175 37.18 -21.04 -3.50
CA LYS A 175 36.21 -20.69 -2.45
C LYS A 175 34.81 -20.65 -3.05
N ALA A 176 33.83 -21.23 -2.35
CA ALA A 176 32.43 -21.16 -2.75
C ALA A 176 31.98 -19.69 -2.87
N PRO A 177 31.33 -19.30 -3.98
CA PRO A 177 30.70 -17.99 -4.08
C PRO A 177 29.46 -17.91 -3.16
N PRO A 178 28.99 -16.70 -2.80
CA PRO A 178 27.65 -16.54 -2.26
C PRO A 178 26.61 -17.15 -3.19
N ARG A 179 25.58 -17.81 -2.65
CA ARG A 179 24.59 -18.56 -3.45
C ARG A 179 23.88 -17.70 -4.50
N TRP A 180 23.63 -16.43 -4.18
CA TRP A 180 23.03 -15.46 -5.12
C TRP A 180 23.94 -15.06 -6.30
N ARG A 181 25.24 -15.39 -6.26
CA ARG A 181 26.20 -15.21 -7.38
C ARG A 181 26.41 -16.47 -8.21
N THR A 182 25.43 -17.35 -8.23
CA THR A 182 25.50 -18.63 -8.98
C THR A 182 24.49 -18.64 -10.12
N TRP A 183 24.51 -19.72 -10.91
CA TRP A 183 23.54 -20.00 -11.97
C TRP A 183 22.07 -19.97 -11.50
N CYS A 184 21.81 -20.12 -10.19
CA CYS A 184 20.48 -20.06 -9.59
C CYS A 184 19.74 -18.73 -9.84
N VAL A 185 20.46 -17.66 -10.20
CA VAL A 185 19.87 -16.39 -10.66
C VAL A 185 18.93 -16.57 -11.85
N VAL A 186 19.18 -17.56 -12.70
CA VAL A 186 18.34 -17.90 -13.85
C VAL A 186 17.03 -18.56 -13.40
N GLU A 187 17.08 -19.43 -12.39
CA GLU A 187 15.87 -20.02 -11.81
C GLU A 187 15.00 -18.95 -11.16
N LEU A 188 15.62 -18.03 -10.44
CA LEU A 188 14.96 -16.86 -9.89
C LEU A 188 14.31 -16.01 -10.99
N ALA A 189 15.03 -15.68 -12.06
CA ALA A 189 14.48 -14.93 -13.19
C ALA A 189 13.30 -15.68 -13.83
N SER A 190 13.40 -17.00 -13.99
CA SER A 190 12.31 -17.82 -14.53
C SER A 190 11.08 -17.78 -13.62
N PHE A 191 11.28 -17.89 -12.31
CA PHE A 191 10.22 -17.76 -11.31
C PHE A 191 9.56 -16.37 -11.37
N MET A 192 10.35 -15.30 -11.42
CA MET A 192 9.84 -13.93 -11.52
C MET A 192 9.10 -13.65 -12.82
N LYS A 193 9.54 -14.23 -13.95
CA LYS A 193 8.83 -14.12 -15.23
C LYS A 193 7.43 -14.75 -15.15
N LYS A 194 7.32 -15.90 -14.47
CA LYS A 194 6.04 -16.61 -14.30
C LYS A 194 5.12 -15.94 -13.28
N HIS A 195 5.66 -15.57 -12.12
CA HIS A 195 4.86 -15.18 -10.95
C HIS A 195 4.96 -13.70 -10.56
N GLY A 196 5.71 -12.87 -11.28
CA GLY A 196 6.00 -11.50 -10.86
C GLY A 196 4.75 -10.63 -10.63
N CYS A 197 3.66 -10.86 -11.38
CA CYS A 197 2.40 -10.15 -11.14
C CYS A 197 1.75 -10.55 -9.80
N GLU A 198 1.75 -11.84 -9.48
CA GLU A 198 1.18 -12.39 -8.25
C GLU A 198 1.98 -11.93 -7.03
N LEU A 199 3.31 -11.98 -7.11
CA LEU A 199 4.21 -11.52 -6.04
C LEU A 199 3.98 -10.03 -5.72
N ARG A 200 3.76 -9.18 -6.73
CA ARG A 200 3.45 -7.76 -6.51
C ARG A 200 2.08 -7.56 -5.87
N LYS A 201 1.05 -8.31 -6.31
CA LYS A 201 -0.28 -8.27 -5.69
C LYS A 201 -0.22 -8.69 -4.23
N LEU A 202 0.56 -9.72 -3.93
CA LEU A 202 0.77 -10.24 -2.58
C LEU A 202 1.42 -9.20 -1.66
N LEU A 203 2.50 -8.55 -2.11
CA LEU A 203 3.12 -7.45 -1.36
C LEU A 203 2.15 -6.28 -1.17
N GLY A 204 1.33 -5.97 -2.17
CA GLY A 204 0.28 -4.97 -2.06
C GLY A 204 -0.77 -5.32 -0.99
N ALA A 205 -1.23 -6.57 -0.97
CA ALA A 205 -2.19 -7.05 0.03
C ALA A 205 -1.63 -6.99 1.46
N VAL A 206 -0.36 -7.35 1.65
CA VAL A 206 0.31 -7.23 2.96
C VAL A 206 0.37 -5.76 3.42
N LEU A 207 0.70 -4.84 2.51
CA LEU A 207 0.71 -3.40 2.82
C LEU A 207 -0.69 -2.86 3.14
N GLU A 208 -1.74 -3.38 2.51
CA GLU A 208 -3.13 -3.02 2.81
C GLU A 208 -3.57 -3.56 4.18
N LEU A 209 -3.20 -4.79 4.54
CA LEU A 209 -3.47 -5.37 5.85
C LEU A 209 -2.81 -4.55 6.97
N GLU A 210 -1.55 -4.14 6.81
CA GLU A 210 -0.89 -3.26 7.78
C GLU A 210 -1.57 -1.90 7.93
N ARG A 211 -2.14 -1.35 6.84
CA ARG A 211 -2.89 -0.09 6.91
C ARG A 211 -4.17 -0.25 7.72
N CYS A 212 -4.80 -1.43 7.66
CA CYS A 212 -5.98 -1.74 8.45
C CYS A 212 -5.65 -1.92 9.94
N ASP A 213 -4.51 -2.54 10.27
CA ASP A 213 -4.09 -2.75 11.67
C ASP A 213 -3.58 -1.47 12.34
N ASN A 214 -3.09 -0.50 11.56
CA ASN A 214 -2.65 0.81 12.05
C ASN A 214 -3.75 1.89 12.01
N LEU A 215 -5.01 1.53 11.74
CA LEU A 215 -6.11 2.47 11.92
C LEU A 215 -6.27 2.74 13.42
N PRO A 216 -6.17 4.00 13.88
CA PRO A 216 -6.43 4.32 15.27
C PRO A 216 -7.81 3.79 15.62
N THR A 217 -7.88 3.05 16.72
CA THR A 217 -9.13 2.42 17.16
C THR A 217 -10.21 3.48 17.28
N ALA A 218 -11.48 3.09 17.11
CA ALA A 218 -12.59 4.03 17.19
C ALA A 218 -12.52 4.89 18.48
N ASP A 219 -12.04 4.30 19.57
CA ASP A 219 -11.84 4.96 20.86
C ASP A 219 -10.72 6.02 20.84
N GLU A 220 -9.60 5.77 20.16
CA GLU A 220 -8.52 6.75 19.98
C GLU A 220 -8.97 7.92 19.10
N ARG A 221 -9.75 7.64 18.05
CA ARG A 221 -10.35 8.68 17.20
C ARG A 221 -11.35 9.53 17.97
N ILE A 222 -12.16 8.90 18.82
CA ILE A 222 -13.10 9.59 19.71
C ILE A 222 -12.35 10.42 20.76
N ALA A 223 -11.26 9.91 21.33
CA ALA A 223 -10.45 10.65 22.30
C ALA A 223 -9.77 11.88 21.66
N ALA A 224 -9.21 11.73 20.46
CA ALA A 224 -8.64 12.83 19.71
C ALA A 224 -9.70 13.90 19.39
N ALA A 225 -10.88 13.49 18.89
CA ALA A 225 -11.99 14.40 18.61
C ALA A 225 -12.48 15.13 19.87
N LYS A 226 -12.57 14.44 21.02
CA LYS A 226 -12.91 15.05 22.31
C LYS A 226 -11.90 16.12 22.72
N LYS A 227 -10.60 15.88 22.49
CA LYS A 227 -9.54 16.86 22.78
C LYS A 227 -9.66 18.10 21.89
N THR A 228 -9.90 17.95 20.59
CA THR A 228 -10.13 19.09 19.68
C THR A 228 -11.40 19.85 20.04
N ILE A 229 -12.49 19.16 20.36
CA ILE A 229 -13.73 19.81 20.82
C ILE A 229 -13.48 20.61 22.10
N HIS A 230 -12.71 20.08 23.05
CA HIS A 230 -12.37 20.81 24.26
C HIS A 230 -11.53 22.07 23.97
N GLN A 231 -10.54 21.98 23.08
CA GLN A 231 -9.72 23.11 22.67
C GLN A 231 -10.55 24.21 21.98
N LEU A 232 -11.43 23.84 21.04
CA LEU A 232 -12.34 24.78 20.38
C LEU A 232 -13.32 25.42 21.36
N LYS A 233 -13.79 24.69 22.40
CA LYS A 233 -14.62 25.27 23.46
C LYS A 233 -13.86 26.33 24.27
N MET A 234 -12.60 26.08 24.59
CA MET A 234 -11.76 27.05 25.31
C MET A 234 -11.51 28.32 24.47
N GLU A 235 -11.24 28.16 23.18
CA GLU A 235 -11.09 29.29 22.25
C GLU A 235 -12.39 30.11 22.12
N LEU A 236 -13.54 29.43 22.01
CA LEU A 236 -14.84 30.08 21.93
C LEU A 236 -15.15 30.91 23.19
N GLU A 237 -14.88 30.37 24.39
CA GLU A 237 -15.06 31.11 25.64
C GLU A 237 -14.08 32.29 25.76
N GLY A 238 -12.85 32.15 25.25
CA GLY A 238 -11.90 33.27 25.12
C GLY A 238 -12.45 34.40 24.27
N VAL A 239 -12.96 34.08 23.08
CA VAL A 239 -13.57 35.06 22.16
C VAL A 239 -14.80 35.73 22.77
N LYS A 240 -15.66 34.96 23.48
CA LYS A 240 -16.83 35.52 24.18
C LYS A 240 -16.41 36.51 25.28
N ALA A 241 -15.39 36.18 26.05
CA ALA A 241 -14.88 37.07 27.11
C ALA A 241 -14.30 38.37 26.53
N GLU A 242 -13.58 38.28 25.40
CA GLU A 242 -13.06 39.46 24.68
C GLU A 242 -14.18 40.33 24.12
N ALA A 243 -15.20 39.72 23.50
CA ALA A 243 -16.37 40.43 23.00
C ALA A 243 -17.10 41.19 24.13
N GLN A 244 -17.31 40.55 25.29
CA GLN A 244 -17.90 41.20 26.45
C GLN A 244 -17.04 42.36 27.00
N ARG A 245 -15.71 42.23 26.99
CA ARG A 245 -14.81 43.33 27.36
C ARG A 245 -14.94 44.52 26.41
N GLN A 246 -14.99 44.27 25.10
CA GLN A 246 -15.18 45.34 24.11
C GLN A 246 -16.53 46.04 24.28
N LEU A 247 -17.58 45.30 24.60
CA LEU A 247 -18.92 45.85 24.82
C LEU A 247 -18.93 46.79 26.04
N ARG A 248 -18.31 46.38 27.16
CA ARG A 248 -18.15 47.26 28.34
C ARG A 248 -17.32 48.52 28.06
N ILE A 249 -16.29 48.42 27.21
CA ILE A 249 -15.50 49.59 26.79
C ILE A 249 -16.35 50.54 25.94
N ALA A 250 -17.15 50.00 25.02
CA ALA A 250 -18.06 50.80 24.20
C ALA A 250 -19.12 51.51 25.05
N GLU A 251 -19.71 50.82 26.03
CA GLU A 251 -20.66 51.40 26.98
C GLU A 251 -20.03 52.53 27.80
N ARG A 252 -18.80 52.35 28.29
CA ARG A 252 -18.07 53.42 29.01
C ARG A 252 -17.86 54.65 28.15
N LYS A 253 -17.43 54.47 26.90
CA LYS A 253 -17.28 55.58 25.93
C LYS A 253 -18.60 56.27 25.63
N GLN A 254 -19.70 55.52 25.57
CA GLN A 254 -21.04 56.09 25.40
C GLN A 254 -21.48 56.92 26.62
N ILE A 255 -21.21 56.44 27.83
CA ILE A 255 -21.51 57.19 29.07
C ILE A 255 -20.66 58.46 29.14
N GLU A 256 -19.38 58.39 28.75
CA GLU A 256 -18.46 59.52 28.76
C GLU A 256 -18.86 60.61 27.76
N THR A 257 -19.18 60.23 26.51
CA THR A 257 -19.71 61.16 25.49
C THR A 257 -21.03 61.79 25.94
N GLN A 258 -21.92 61.04 26.59
CA GLN A 258 -23.16 61.61 27.18
C GLN A 258 -22.87 62.61 28.30
N ARG A 259 -21.86 62.36 29.15
CA ARG A 259 -21.43 63.30 30.20
C ARG A 259 -20.82 64.57 29.61
N GLU A 260 -20.03 64.45 28.54
CA GLU A 260 -19.46 65.60 27.82
C GLU A 260 -20.56 66.45 27.18
N VAL A 261 -21.56 65.83 26.54
CA VAL A 261 -22.72 66.53 25.98
C VAL A 261 -23.49 67.28 27.07
N ARG A 262 -23.68 66.67 28.26
CA ARG A 262 -24.32 67.34 29.40
C ARG A 262 -23.49 68.52 29.90
N ARG A 263 -22.18 68.35 30.08
CA ARG A 263 -21.26 69.44 30.48
C ARG A 263 -21.26 70.59 29.47
N ALA A 264 -21.25 70.28 28.17
CA ALA A 264 -21.34 71.28 27.11
C ALA A 264 -22.67 72.04 27.15
N ARG A 265 -23.80 71.35 27.38
CA ARG A 265 -25.11 71.98 27.56
C ARG A 265 -25.16 72.89 28.80
N ASP A 266 -24.62 72.44 29.93
CA ASP A 266 -24.60 73.24 31.16
C ASP A 266 -23.67 74.45 31.04
N ALA A 267 -22.51 74.30 30.40
CA ALA A 267 -21.62 75.41 30.08
C ALA A 267 -22.30 76.42 29.14
N HIS A 268 -23.05 75.95 28.15
CA HIS A 268 -23.82 76.78 27.24
C HIS A 268 -24.97 77.50 27.96
N ARG A 269 -25.66 76.84 28.89
CA ARG A 269 -26.70 77.43 29.73
C ARG A 269 -26.13 78.52 30.65
N LYS A 270 -25.00 78.26 31.31
CA LYS A 270 -24.28 79.25 32.14
C LYS A 270 -23.72 80.42 31.31
N ALA A 271 -23.27 80.16 30.09
CA ALA A 271 -22.86 81.22 29.17
C ALA A 271 -24.06 82.04 28.64
N ALA A 272 -25.21 81.40 28.42
CA ALA A 272 -26.45 82.07 28.03
C ALA A 272 -27.01 82.95 29.16
N THR A 273 -26.96 82.51 30.42
CA THR A 273 -27.36 83.34 31.57
C THR A 273 -26.41 84.51 31.79
N ARG A 274 -25.09 84.34 31.55
CA ARG A 274 -24.11 85.45 31.57
C ARG A 274 -24.29 86.46 30.44
N MET A 275 -24.86 86.04 29.32
CA MET A 275 -25.17 86.89 28.16
C MET A 275 -26.58 87.51 28.22
N SER A 276 -27.41 87.11 29.19
CA SER A 276 -28.79 87.59 29.35
C SER A 276 -28.89 89.01 29.94
N SER A 277 -27.79 89.60 30.42
CA SER A 277 -27.80 90.94 31.03
C SER A 277 -27.17 92.03 30.17
N LYS A 278 -26.74 91.76 28.92
CA LYS A 278 -26.22 92.82 28.02
C LYS A 278 -26.58 92.60 26.55
N ASN A 279 -27.42 93.52 26.05
CA ASN A 279 -27.65 93.95 24.67
C ASN A 279 -28.21 92.96 23.63
N CYS A 280 -29.46 93.24 23.25
CA CYS A 280 -30.33 92.54 22.30
C CYS A 280 -29.81 92.49 20.84
N ALA A 281 -28.74 93.22 20.50
CA ALA A 281 -28.16 93.22 19.14
C ALA A 281 -27.09 92.12 18.92
N VAL A 282 -26.47 91.58 19.99
CA VAL A 282 -25.44 90.52 19.90
C VAL A 282 -26.07 89.11 19.81
N THR A 283 -27.35 88.99 20.16
CA THR A 283 -28.09 87.73 20.22
C THR A 283 -28.44 87.16 18.84
N GLU A 284 -28.67 87.98 17.83
CA GLU A 284 -28.96 87.49 16.47
C GLU A 284 -27.69 87.03 15.74
N ALA A 285 -26.60 87.79 15.83
CA ALA A 285 -25.30 87.41 15.25
C ALA A 285 -24.77 86.08 15.85
N ARG A 286 -24.93 85.86 17.16
CA ARG A 286 -24.53 84.61 17.83
C ARG A 286 -25.49 83.45 17.60
N LYS A 287 -26.77 83.71 17.31
CA LYS A 287 -27.72 82.66 16.88
C LYS A 287 -27.36 82.16 15.48
N ALA A 288 -27.02 83.08 14.57
CA ALA A 288 -26.48 82.74 13.26
C ALA A 288 -25.16 81.97 13.35
N GLU A 289 -24.25 82.35 14.26
CA GLU A 289 -22.99 81.65 14.47
C GLU A 289 -23.19 80.23 15.06
N ARG A 290 -24.13 80.05 16.00
CA ARG A 290 -24.48 78.72 16.54
C ARG A 290 -25.12 77.82 15.51
N GLU A 291 -25.99 78.34 14.65
CA GLU A 291 -26.55 77.54 13.56
C GLU A 291 -25.47 77.19 12.52
N ARG A 292 -24.54 78.10 12.21
CA ARG A 292 -23.36 77.77 11.39
C ARG A 292 -22.50 76.68 12.02
N MET A 293 -22.29 76.69 13.33
CA MET A 293 -21.48 75.68 14.01
C MET A 293 -22.19 74.32 14.09
N LYS A 294 -23.51 74.29 14.35
CA LYS A 294 -24.33 73.07 14.24
C LYS A 294 -24.35 72.53 12.82
N GLN A 295 -24.39 73.40 11.82
CA GLN A 295 -24.31 72.99 10.42
C GLN A 295 -22.95 72.36 10.14
N ARG A 296 -21.84 73.00 10.53
CA ARG A 296 -20.49 72.41 10.39
C ARG A 296 -20.33 71.05 11.07
N VAL A 297 -20.93 70.84 12.25
CA VAL A 297 -20.92 69.54 12.95
C VAL A 297 -21.76 68.50 12.21
N ARG A 298 -22.92 68.89 11.66
CA ARG A 298 -23.73 68.02 10.80
C ARG A 298 -22.99 67.66 9.52
N ASP A 299 -22.42 68.64 8.83
CA ASP A 299 -21.66 68.45 7.60
C ASP A 299 -20.38 67.60 7.80
N THR A 300 -19.75 67.65 8.98
CA THR A 300 -18.62 66.76 9.32
C THR A 300 -19.07 65.35 9.67
N CYS A 301 -20.16 65.20 10.43
CA CYS A 301 -20.74 63.87 10.70
C CYS A 301 -21.23 63.18 9.42
N GLU A 302 -21.80 63.95 8.49
CA GLU A 302 -22.24 63.44 7.19
C GLU A 302 -21.07 63.06 6.30
N ARG A 303 -19.99 63.86 6.27
CA ARG A 303 -18.73 63.48 5.61
C ARG A 303 -18.15 62.18 6.17
N ILE A 304 -18.02 62.05 7.49
CA ILE A 304 -17.51 60.82 8.13
C ILE A 304 -18.38 59.60 7.78
N ARG A 305 -19.72 59.77 7.73
CA ARG A 305 -20.63 58.69 7.32
C ARG A 305 -20.53 58.38 5.82
N ALA A 306 -20.26 59.36 4.98
CA ALA A 306 -20.02 59.16 3.55
C ALA A 306 -18.70 58.43 3.32
N ASP A 307 -17.61 58.85 3.98
CA ASP A 307 -16.29 58.23 3.89
C ASP A 307 -16.33 56.78 4.38
N ARG A 308 -17.03 56.51 5.50
CA ARG A 308 -17.21 55.14 6.01
C ARG A 308 -18.01 54.26 5.05
N ARG A 309 -19.03 54.80 4.38
CA ARG A 309 -19.79 54.07 3.36
C ARG A 309 -18.90 53.78 2.15
N LYS A 310 -18.17 54.78 1.67
CA LYS A 310 -17.21 54.62 0.57
C LYS A 310 -16.16 53.55 0.87
N ALA A 311 -15.57 53.54 2.07
CA ALA A 311 -14.61 52.52 2.48
C ALA A 311 -15.21 51.10 2.55
N ILE A 312 -16.47 50.96 2.97
CA ILE A 312 -17.17 49.67 2.97
C ILE A 312 -17.45 49.21 1.53
N ASP A 313 -17.86 50.12 0.65
CA ASP A 313 -18.14 49.82 -0.75
C ASP A 313 -16.85 49.47 -1.52
N GLU A 314 -15.74 50.18 -1.25
CA GLU A 314 -14.41 49.84 -1.76
C GLU A 314 -13.96 48.44 -1.30
N PHE A 315 -14.12 48.11 -0.01
CA PHE A 315 -13.80 46.78 0.52
C PHE A 315 -14.66 45.66 -0.09
N ARG A 316 -15.94 45.95 -0.35
CA ARG A 316 -16.85 45.01 -1.02
C ARG A 316 -16.47 44.81 -2.48
N ALA A 317 -16.08 45.88 -3.18
CA ALA A 317 -15.62 45.82 -4.56
C ALA A 317 -14.34 44.98 -4.69
N THR A 318 -13.33 45.23 -3.85
CA THR A 318 -12.08 44.45 -3.87
C THR A 318 -12.32 42.98 -3.50
N SER A 319 -13.13 42.70 -2.49
CA SER A 319 -13.50 41.32 -2.14
C SER A 319 -14.26 40.61 -3.26
N ALA A 320 -15.14 41.32 -3.99
CA ALA A 320 -15.87 40.76 -5.12
C ALA A 320 -14.94 40.46 -6.31
N GLU A 321 -13.99 41.34 -6.61
CA GLU A 321 -12.96 41.12 -7.64
C GLU A 321 -12.06 39.92 -7.30
N GLU A 322 -11.63 39.79 -6.04
CA GLU A 322 -10.85 38.62 -5.60
C GLU A 322 -11.63 37.31 -5.73
N LEU A 323 -12.92 37.31 -5.38
CA LEU A 323 -13.79 36.14 -5.53
C LEU A 323 -13.99 35.76 -7.01
N LEU A 324 -14.16 36.75 -7.89
CA LEU A 324 -14.27 36.52 -9.33
C LEU A 324 -12.97 35.93 -9.90
N ARG A 325 -11.82 36.52 -9.57
CA ARG A 325 -10.51 36.01 -9.99
C ARG A 325 -10.29 34.57 -9.53
N ARG A 326 -10.64 34.26 -8.28
CA ARG A 326 -10.53 32.91 -7.73
C ARG A 326 -11.47 31.92 -8.39
N LYS A 327 -12.66 32.37 -8.81
CA LYS A 327 -13.61 31.57 -9.59
C LYS A 327 -13.06 31.26 -10.99
N GLU A 328 -12.52 32.26 -11.69
CA GLU A 328 -11.89 32.09 -13.00
C GLU A 328 -10.68 31.13 -12.94
N GLU A 329 -9.85 31.23 -11.90
CA GLU A 329 -8.73 30.31 -11.68
C GLU A 329 -9.21 28.86 -11.46
N LEU A 330 -10.31 28.66 -10.72
CA LEU A 330 -10.90 27.33 -10.52
C LEU A 330 -11.51 26.79 -11.81
N GLU A 331 -12.18 27.62 -12.59
CA GLU A 331 -12.75 27.24 -13.89
C GLU A 331 -11.66 26.88 -14.91
N SER A 332 -10.56 27.64 -14.95
CA SER A 332 -9.38 27.32 -15.79
C SER A 332 -8.74 25.99 -15.38
N ARG A 333 -8.54 25.74 -14.08
CA ARG A 333 -8.00 24.46 -13.60
C ARG A 333 -8.93 23.28 -13.94
N ALA A 334 -10.23 23.46 -13.77
CA ALA A 334 -11.22 22.44 -14.13
C ALA A 334 -11.21 22.15 -15.65
N ALA A 335 -11.04 23.18 -16.49
CA ALA A 335 -10.90 23.01 -17.94
C ALA A 335 -9.63 22.23 -18.31
N ASP A 336 -8.49 22.56 -17.71
CA ASP A 336 -7.21 21.86 -17.94
C ASP A 336 -7.29 20.38 -17.54
N ASP A 337 -7.93 20.08 -16.40
CA ASP A 337 -8.08 18.71 -15.92
C ASP A 337 -9.05 17.91 -16.81
N MET A 338 -10.12 18.53 -17.30
CA MET A 338 -11.01 17.92 -18.30
C MET A 338 -10.28 17.65 -19.63
N GLU A 339 -9.37 18.53 -20.06
CA GLU A 339 -8.56 18.31 -21.25
C GLU A 339 -7.55 17.15 -21.06
N LYS A 340 -6.89 17.07 -19.90
CA LYS A 340 -6.01 15.95 -19.54
C LYS A 340 -6.78 14.63 -19.53
N LEU A 341 -7.99 14.61 -18.96
CA LEU A 341 -8.85 13.43 -18.98
C LEU A 341 -9.24 13.02 -20.41
N ARG A 342 -9.59 13.99 -21.28
CA ARG A 342 -9.86 13.71 -22.71
C ARG A 342 -8.64 13.12 -23.42
N LYS A 343 -7.45 13.69 -23.21
CA LYS A 343 -6.18 13.17 -23.77
C LYS A 343 -5.90 11.75 -23.25
N GLY A 344 -6.03 11.51 -21.95
CA GLY A 344 -5.85 10.20 -21.33
C GLY A 344 -6.84 9.16 -21.88
N LEU A 345 -8.11 9.54 -22.06
CA LEU A 345 -9.14 8.67 -22.61
C LEU A 345 -8.90 8.32 -24.09
N ASN A 346 -8.41 9.27 -24.90
CA ASN A 346 -8.02 9.01 -26.28
C ASN A 346 -6.80 8.07 -26.37
N VAL A 347 -5.81 8.21 -25.50
CA VAL A 347 -4.67 7.28 -25.40
C VAL A 347 -5.15 5.88 -24.99
N ALA A 348 -6.05 5.79 -24.01
CA ALA A 348 -6.63 4.52 -23.58
C ALA A 348 -7.41 3.84 -24.71
N ARG A 349 -8.25 4.59 -25.45
CA ARG A 349 -8.94 4.07 -26.64
C ARG A 349 -7.99 3.59 -27.73
N LYS A 350 -6.87 4.31 -27.96
CA LYS A 350 -5.85 3.89 -28.92
C LYS A 350 -5.20 2.57 -28.51
N ARG A 351 -4.80 2.45 -27.24
CA ARG A 351 -4.23 1.21 -26.69
C ARG A 351 -5.22 0.04 -26.74
N ALA A 352 -6.51 0.29 -26.47
CA ALA A 352 -7.55 -0.73 -26.61
C ALA A 352 -7.66 -1.25 -28.04
N ARG A 353 -7.67 -0.35 -29.04
CA ARG A 353 -7.67 -0.75 -30.47
C ARG A 353 -6.42 -1.50 -30.89
N GLU A 354 -5.25 -1.15 -30.34
CA GLU A 354 -4.00 -1.88 -30.58
C GLU A 354 -4.06 -3.29 -29.97
N ALA A 355 -4.59 -3.43 -28.76
CA ALA A 355 -4.82 -4.73 -28.13
C ALA A 355 -5.84 -5.59 -28.92
N GLU A 356 -6.91 -5.00 -29.43
CA GLU A 356 -7.87 -5.69 -30.33
C GLU A 356 -7.20 -6.18 -31.62
N LYS A 357 -6.30 -5.38 -32.21
CA LYS A 357 -5.54 -5.82 -33.39
C LYS A 357 -4.58 -6.96 -33.08
N GLU A 358 -3.91 -6.92 -31.94
CA GLU A 358 -2.99 -8.00 -31.53
C GLU A 358 -3.74 -9.28 -31.17
N THR A 359 -4.87 -9.19 -30.47
CA THR A 359 -5.75 -10.33 -30.20
C THR A 359 -6.27 -10.96 -31.49
N ALA A 360 -6.73 -10.16 -32.46
CA ALA A 360 -7.13 -10.67 -33.78
C ALA A 360 -5.97 -11.34 -34.55
N LYS A 361 -4.73 -10.85 -34.42
CA LYS A 361 -3.54 -11.52 -35.00
C LYS A 361 -3.26 -12.86 -34.31
N ILE A 362 -3.37 -12.90 -32.98
CA ILE A 362 -3.17 -14.13 -32.20
C ILE A 362 -4.24 -15.15 -32.58
N GLU A 363 -5.50 -14.75 -32.67
CA GLU A 363 -6.62 -15.61 -33.06
C GLU A 363 -6.42 -16.19 -34.46
N ARG A 364 -5.98 -15.39 -35.44
CA ARG A 364 -5.61 -15.90 -36.77
C ARG A 364 -4.45 -16.88 -36.74
N LYS A 365 -3.44 -16.66 -35.88
CA LYS A 365 -2.34 -17.63 -35.71
C LYS A 365 -2.86 -18.92 -35.09
N LEU A 366 -3.75 -18.83 -34.12
CA LEU A 366 -4.36 -19.97 -33.43
C LEU A 366 -5.18 -20.79 -34.42
N GLN A 367 -6.01 -20.16 -35.26
CA GLN A 367 -6.74 -20.83 -36.35
C GLN A 367 -5.81 -21.53 -37.35
N ARG A 368 -4.66 -20.94 -37.69
CA ARG A 368 -3.67 -21.61 -38.57
C ARG A 368 -3.03 -22.81 -37.90
N VAL A 369 -2.73 -22.73 -36.60
CA VAL A 369 -2.18 -23.86 -35.85
C VAL A 369 -3.23 -24.96 -35.71
N GLN A 370 -4.48 -24.61 -35.40
CA GLN A 370 -5.60 -25.54 -35.34
C GLN A 370 -5.75 -26.28 -36.67
N LYS A 371 -5.78 -25.54 -37.78
CA LYS A 371 -5.88 -26.13 -39.12
C LYS A 371 -4.72 -27.08 -39.42
N LYS A 372 -3.49 -26.74 -39.06
CA LYS A 372 -2.33 -27.63 -39.22
C LYS A 372 -2.43 -28.88 -38.34
N LEU A 373 -2.98 -28.73 -37.13
CA LEU A 373 -3.20 -29.84 -36.23
C LEU A 373 -4.24 -30.80 -36.83
N ASP A 374 -5.34 -30.25 -37.35
CA ASP A 374 -6.39 -31.02 -38.04
C ASP A 374 -5.83 -31.69 -39.31
N GLU A 375 -5.00 -31.01 -40.09
CA GLU A 375 -4.28 -31.59 -41.25
C GLU A 375 -3.34 -32.74 -40.84
N CYS A 376 -2.60 -32.61 -39.73
CA CYS A 376 -1.77 -33.70 -39.21
C CYS A 376 -2.61 -34.86 -38.68
N HIS A 377 -3.73 -34.60 -38.00
CA HIS A 377 -4.66 -35.64 -37.58
C HIS A 377 -5.22 -36.40 -38.78
N GLN A 378 -5.62 -35.69 -39.84
CA GLN A 378 -6.07 -36.29 -41.08
C GLN A 378 -4.97 -37.18 -41.72
N GLN A 379 -3.72 -36.71 -41.74
CA GLN A 379 -2.59 -37.51 -42.25
C GLN A 379 -2.35 -38.78 -41.42
N VAL A 380 -2.46 -38.70 -40.09
CA VAL A 380 -2.35 -39.89 -39.23
C VAL A 380 -3.51 -40.85 -39.47
N GLU A 381 -4.74 -40.36 -39.63
CA GLU A 381 -5.89 -41.20 -39.97
C GLU A 381 -5.76 -41.85 -41.36
N ASP A 382 -5.22 -41.11 -42.33
CA ASP A 382 -4.96 -41.62 -43.69
C ASP A 382 -3.80 -42.65 -43.69
N GLU A 383 -2.74 -42.43 -42.92
CA GLU A 383 -1.64 -43.39 -42.73
C GLU A 383 -2.08 -44.63 -41.94
N GLU A 384 -2.95 -44.48 -40.93
CA GLU A 384 -3.59 -45.59 -40.23
C GLU A 384 -4.53 -46.39 -41.17
N MET A 385 -5.20 -45.73 -42.12
CA MET A 385 -5.97 -46.42 -43.17
C MET A 385 -5.09 -47.15 -44.18
N GLU A 386 -3.89 -46.65 -44.52
CA GLU A 386 -2.94 -47.36 -45.39
C GLU A 386 -2.26 -48.55 -44.67
N GLU A 387 -1.91 -48.42 -43.38
CA GLU A 387 -1.40 -49.54 -42.55
C GLU A 387 -2.49 -50.57 -42.18
N SER A 388 -3.77 -50.19 -42.18
CA SER A 388 -4.92 -51.07 -41.92
C SER A 388 -5.39 -51.87 -43.15
N SER A 389 -4.69 -51.81 -44.29
CA SER A 389 -5.00 -52.66 -45.46
C SER A 389 -4.51 -54.13 -45.33
N CYS A 390 -3.96 -54.51 -44.17
CA CYS A 390 -3.48 -55.86 -43.90
C CYS A 390 -3.85 -56.37 -42.48
N ALA A 391 -5.10 -56.20 -42.05
CA ALA A 391 -5.68 -57.03 -40.99
C ALA A 391 -7.21 -56.98 -41.02
N GLU A 392 -7.82 -58.16 -41.08
CA GLU A 392 -9.25 -58.41 -41.04
C GLU A 392 -9.94 -57.86 -39.78
N GLU A 393 -11.17 -57.40 -40.00
CA GLU A 393 -12.37 -57.54 -39.17
C GLU A 393 -12.19 -57.65 -37.64
N THR A 394 -12.76 -56.68 -36.91
CA THR A 394 -13.92 -56.98 -36.04
C THR A 394 -14.60 -55.72 -35.51
N SER A 395 -15.89 -55.65 -35.81
CA SER A 395 -16.98 -54.90 -35.18
C SER A 395 -16.73 -54.25 -33.82
N SER A 396 -17.04 -52.96 -33.69
CA SER A 396 -17.79 -52.40 -32.54
C SER A 396 -18.15 -50.93 -32.80
N GLN A 397 -19.15 -50.70 -33.65
CA GLN A 397 -19.92 -49.46 -33.61
C GLN A 397 -20.64 -49.41 -32.26
N LEU A 398 -20.27 -48.46 -31.40
CA LEU A 398 -21.07 -48.09 -30.24
C LEU A 398 -22.11 -47.05 -30.70
N PRO A 399 -23.42 -47.35 -30.65
CA PRO A 399 -24.45 -46.40 -30.97
C PRO A 399 -24.85 -45.68 -29.68
N PHE A 400 -24.26 -44.53 -29.40
CA PHE A 400 -24.90 -43.59 -28.48
C PHE A 400 -24.50 -42.16 -28.80
N GLU A 401 -25.32 -41.51 -29.62
CA GLU A 401 -25.46 -40.06 -29.54
C GLU A 401 -25.97 -39.72 -28.12
N LEU A 402 -25.15 -39.01 -27.35
CA LEU A 402 -25.54 -38.46 -26.05
C LEU A 402 -26.61 -37.39 -26.28
N LEU A 403 -27.87 -37.82 -26.28
CA LEU A 403 -29.02 -36.92 -26.30
C LEU A 403 -28.97 -35.94 -25.12
N PRO A 404 -29.40 -34.68 -25.32
CA PRO A 404 -29.43 -33.67 -24.27
C PRO A 404 -30.31 -34.12 -23.11
N ARG A 405 -29.76 -33.98 -21.89
CA ARG A 405 -30.23 -34.58 -20.64
C ARG A 405 -31.51 -33.96 -20.05
N ARG A 406 -32.21 -33.13 -20.81
CA ARG A 406 -33.45 -32.44 -20.42
C ARG A 406 -34.37 -32.34 -21.63
N ASP A 407 -35.63 -32.68 -21.45
CA ASP A 407 -36.65 -32.33 -22.43
C ASP A 407 -36.83 -30.80 -22.51
N ASP A 408 -37.55 -30.32 -23.52
CA ASP A 408 -37.83 -28.88 -23.74
C ASP A 408 -38.63 -28.24 -22.57
N ARG A 409 -39.01 -29.04 -21.56
CA ARG A 409 -39.73 -28.64 -20.35
C ARG A 409 -38.89 -28.78 -19.08
N GLY A 410 -37.60 -29.09 -19.20
CA GLY A 410 -36.64 -29.15 -18.10
C GLY A 410 -36.80 -30.35 -17.16
N ARG A 411 -37.57 -31.39 -17.52
CA ARG A 411 -37.74 -32.61 -16.72
C ARG A 411 -36.64 -33.62 -17.04
N TRP A 412 -36.16 -34.28 -16.00
CA TRP A 412 -35.19 -35.36 -16.12
C TRP A 412 -35.88 -36.60 -16.66
N GLN A 413 -35.46 -37.06 -17.84
CA GLN A 413 -35.89 -38.36 -18.35
C GLN A 413 -35.22 -39.47 -17.54
N ALA A 414 -35.99 -40.51 -17.19
CA ALA A 414 -35.48 -41.66 -16.46
C ALA A 414 -34.41 -42.37 -17.30
N GLU A 415 -33.25 -42.65 -16.70
CA GLU A 415 -32.14 -43.35 -17.38
C GLU A 415 -32.61 -44.68 -17.97
N ALA A 416 -32.25 -44.92 -19.24
CA ALA A 416 -32.57 -46.16 -19.94
C ALA A 416 -31.98 -47.39 -19.19
N PRO A 417 -32.69 -48.53 -19.15
CA PRO A 417 -32.26 -49.71 -18.42
C PRO A 417 -30.87 -50.20 -18.83
N GLU A 418 -30.48 -50.04 -20.10
CA GLU A 418 -29.17 -50.48 -20.60
C GLU A 418 -28.01 -49.68 -19.99
N ILE A 419 -28.16 -48.36 -19.83
CA ILE A 419 -27.15 -47.49 -19.19
C ILE A 419 -27.03 -47.83 -17.71
N ARG A 420 -28.15 -48.15 -17.05
CA ARG A 420 -28.16 -48.59 -15.66
C ARG A 420 -27.42 -49.92 -15.48
N ALA A 421 -27.57 -50.84 -16.42
CA ALA A 421 -26.86 -52.12 -16.42
C ALA A 421 -25.34 -51.97 -16.63
N LEU A 422 -24.93 -51.12 -17.58
CA LEU A 422 -23.50 -50.81 -17.84
C LEU A 422 -22.81 -50.16 -16.62
N ARG A 423 -23.53 -49.34 -15.87
CA ARG A 423 -22.98 -48.69 -14.68
C ARG A 423 -22.76 -49.68 -13.52
N MET A 424 -23.63 -50.68 -13.42
CA MET A 424 -23.50 -51.76 -12.44
C MET A 424 -22.35 -52.72 -12.79
N SER A 425 -22.10 -52.97 -14.08
CA SER A 425 -20.96 -53.79 -14.53
C SER A 425 -19.62 -53.06 -14.34
N PHE A 426 -19.53 -51.75 -14.65
CA PHE A 426 -18.31 -50.96 -14.41
C PHE A 426 -17.91 -50.87 -12.94
N ARG A 427 -18.90 -50.82 -12.03
CA ARG A 427 -18.65 -50.78 -10.58
C ARG A 427 -18.06 -52.09 -10.06
N SER A 428 -18.39 -53.22 -10.68
CA SER A 428 -17.83 -54.54 -10.35
C SER A 428 -16.38 -54.71 -10.85
N PHE A 429 -16.02 -54.03 -11.93
CA PHE A 429 -14.66 -54.04 -12.50
C PHE A 429 -13.66 -53.27 -11.63
N TYR A 430 -14.06 -52.11 -11.11
CA TYR A 430 -13.21 -51.30 -10.22
C TYR A 430 -13.00 -51.91 -8.83
N GLN A 431 -13.89 -52.78 -8.36
CA GLN A 431 -13.68 -53.51 -7.10
C GLN A 431 -12.63 -54.63 -7.22
N ARG A 432 -12.30 -55.10 -8.44
CA ARG A 432 -11.28 -56.14 -8.66
C ARG A 432 -9.85 -55.61 -8.83
N LEU A 433 -9.65 -54.30 -8.98
CA LEU A 433 -8.32 -53.69 -9.19
C LEU A 433 -7.62 -53.22 -7.89
N LYS A 434 -8.19 -53.48 -6.71
CA LYS A 434 -7.49 -53.28 -5.44
C LYS A 434 -6.64 -54.52 -5.09
N PHE A 435 -5.43 -54.59 -5.64
CA PHE A 435 -4.37 -55.45 -5.09
C PHE A 435 -3.57 -54.69 -4.02
N PRO A 436 -3.26 -55.31 -2.86
CA PRO A 436 -2.39 -54.72 -1.86
C PRO A 436 -0.91 -55.01 -2.19
N LEU A 437 -0.10 -53.97 -2.34
CA LEU A 437 1.35 -54.09 -2.36
C LEU A 437 1.86 -54.35 -0.93
N HIS A 438 2.12 -55.62 -0.61
CA HIS A 438 3.02 -56.01 0.49
C HIS A 438 4.46 -55.90 -0.01
N VAL A 439 5.21 -54.93 0.52
CA VAL A 439 6.67 -54.85 0.31
C VAL A 439 7.36 -55.51 1.50
N HIS A 440 7.97 -56.67 1.24
CA HIS A 440 8.94 -57.31 2.12
C HIS A 440 10.27 -56.54 2.08
N GLY A 441 10.65 -55.92 3.19
CA GLY A 441 12.00 -55.44 3.45
C GLY A 441 12.68 -56.30 4.50
N LYS A 442 13.58 -57.18 4.05
CA LYS A 442 14.52 -57.94 4.88
C LYS A 442 15.54 -57.00 5.52
N THR A 443 15.72 -57.10 6.83
CA THR A 443 16.89 -56.60 7.55
C THR A 443 17.94 -57.72 7.63
N THR A 444 19.11 -57.47 7.06
CA THR A 444 20.35 -58.18 7.39
C THR A 444 21.48 -57.17 7.50
N SER A 445 22.17 -57.26 8.64
CA SER A 445 23.44 -56.63 9.06
C SER A 445 23.39 -55.18 9.53
#